data_AF-A0A9X3CEA1-F1
#
_entry.id   AF-A0A9X3CEA1-F1
#
_cell.length_a   1.000
_cell.length_b   1.000
_cell.length_c   1.000
_cell.angle_alpha   90.00
_cell.angle_beta   90.00
_cell.angle_gamma   90.00
#
_symmetry.space_group_name_H-M   'P 1'
#
loop_
_entity.id
_entity.type
_entity.pdbx_description
1 polymer ?
#
loop_
_entity_poly.entity_id
_entity_poly.type
_entity_poly.pdbx_seq_one_letter_code
_entity_poly.pdbx_strand_id
1 'polypeptide(L)' 'MSIVSKSKETITTHKGKAHLWIKDSKGLVFKFDRVAHVVNGGVDLDQMRPDECLLAPGHIYRFNEELSNDELA' A
#
# COMPACT_ATOMS: atom_id res chain seq x y z
N MET A 1 3.87 -7.52 -8.77
CA MET A 1 4.60 -7.15 -7.54
C MET A 1 4.32 -8.23 -6.51
N SER A 2 5.35 -8.76 -5.86
CA SER A 2 5.19 -9.79 -4.82
C SER A 2 5.56 -9.19 -3.47
N ILE A 3 4.63 -9.21 -2.53
CA ILE A 3 4.85 -8.72 -1.16
C ILE A 3 5.58 -9.81 -0.39
N VAL A 4 6.71 -9.47 0.22
CA VAL A 4 7.52 -10.42 1.02
C VAL A 4 7.53 -10.06 2.50
N SER A 5 7.23 -8.81 2.86
CA SER A 5 7.09 -8.40 4.25
C SER A 5 6.05 -7.29 4.41
N LYS A 6 5.55 -7.11 5.63
CA LYS A 6 4.53 -6.14 6.01
C LYS A 6 4.66 -5.77 7.49
N SER A 7 4.25 -4.56 7.84
CA SER A 7 4.25 -4.09 9.22
C SER A 7 3.33 -4.93 10.12
N LYS A 8 3.67 -5.06 11.41
CA LYS A 8 2.74 -5.59 12.42
C LYS A 8 1.60 -4.62 12.70
N GLU A 9 1.90 -3.32 12.64
CA GLU A 9 0.92 -2.25 12.80
C GLU A 9 -0.06 -2.21 11.63
N THR A 10 -1.33 -1.98 11.94
CA THR A 10 -2.41 -1.90 10.95
C THR A 10 -3.28 -0.68 11.15
N ILE A 11 -3.77 -0.13 10.04
CA ILE A 11 -4.73 0.96 9.97
C ILE A 11 -6.11 0.39 9.65
N THR A 12 -7.13 0.79 10.42
CA THR A 12 -8.53 0.44 10.15
C THR A 12 -9.08 1.35 9.06
N THR A 13 -9.64 0.75 8.01
CA THR A 13 -10.25 1.45 6.87
C THR A 13 -11.67 0.95 6.63
N HIS A 14 -12.45 1.66 5.82
CA HIS A 14 -13.80 1.21 5.42
C HIS A 14 -13.79 -0.03 4.48
N LYS A 15 -12.61 -0.45 3.99
CA LYS A 15 -12.39 -1.69 3.23
C LYS A 15 -11.69 -2.79 4.04
N GLY A 16 -11.57 -2.63 5.35
CA GLY A 16 -10.89 -3.58 6.25
C GLY A 16 -9.57 -3.05 6.79
N LYS A 17 -8.63 -3.94 7.13
CA LYS A 17 -7.33 -3.54 7.72
C LYS A 17 -6.25 -3.44 6.64
N ALA A 18 -5.51 -2.35 6.66
CA ALA A 18 -4.30 -2.15 5.87
C ALA A 18 -3.07 -2.23 6.78
N HIS A 19 -1.98 -2.83 6.32
CA HIS A 19 -0.69 -2.72 7.00
C HIS A 19 -0.13 -1.30 6.81
N LEU A 20 0.48 -0.71 7.84
CA LEU A 20 1.11 0.62 7.75
C LEU A 20 2.13 0.71 6.61
N TRP A 21 2.91 -0.37 6.40
CA TRP A 21 3.82 -0.49 5.26
C TRP A 21 3.86 -1.93 4.73
N ILE A 22 4.23 -2.06 3.46
CA ILE A 22 4.52 -3.31 2.78
C ILE A 22 5.91 -3.22 2.14
N LYS A 23 6.55 -4.37 1.98
CA LYS A 23 7.85 -4.48 1.30
C LYS A 23 7.76 -5.53 0.20
N ASP A 24 8.26 -5.18 -0.97
CA ASP A 24 8.26 -6.06 -2.13
C ASP A 24 9.51 -6.95 -2.19
N SER A 25 9.51 -7.92 -3.10
CA SER A 25 10.64 -8.84 -3.30
C SER A 25 11.93 -8.17 -3.76
N LYS A 26 11.89 -6.92 -4.23
CA LYS A 26 13.05 -6.11 -4.61
C LYS A 26 13.59 -5.29 -3.43
N GLY A 27 12.91 -5.33 -2.29
CA GLY A 27 13.28 -4.60 -1.10
C GLY A 27 12.70 -3.19 -1.02
N LEU A 28 11.83 -2.80 -1.96
CA LEU A 28 11.18 -1.49 -1.99
C LEU A 28 10.05 -1.45 -0.98
N VAL A 29 9.96 -0.34 -0.25
CA VAL A 29 8.99 -0.12 0.82
C VAL A 29 7.91 0.83 0.33
N PHE A 30 6.67 0.48 0.61
CA PHE A 30 5.52 1.30 0.30
C PHE A 30 4.70 1.50 1.56
N LYS A 31 4.34 2.76 1.83
CA LYS A 31 3.54 3.14 2.98
C LYS A 31 2.07 3.19 2.57
N PHE A 32 1.17 2.78 3.46
CA PHE A 32 -0.25 2.98 3.25
C PHE A 32 -0.54 4.47 3.08
N ASP A 33 -1.26 4.82 2.02
CA ASP A 33 -1.65 6.20 1.73
C ASP A 33 -3.16 6.39 1.86
N ARG A 34 -3.95 5.67 1.06
CA ARG A 34 -5.42 5.82 1.05
C ARG A 34 -6.15 4.56 0.60
N VAL A 35 -7.47 4.59 0.69
CA VAL A 35 -8.34 3.58 0.08
C VAL A 35 -8.80 4.09 -1.28
N ALA A 36 -8.75 3.24 -2.30
CA ALA A 36 -9.21 3.55 -3.64
C ALA A 36 -10.72 3.84 -3.66
N HIS A 37 -11.08 4.90 -4.38
CA HIS A 37 -12.47 5.17 -4.72
C HIS A 37 -12.97 4.14 -5.73
N VAL A 38 -14.13 3.54 -5.44
CA VAL A 38 -14.74 2.49 -6.27
C VAL A 38 -15.98 3.06 -6.95
N VAL A 39 -16.00 3.02 -8.29
CA VAL A 39 -17.12 3.47 -9.12
C VAL A 39 -17.61 2.28 -9.93
N ASN A 40 -18.93 2.02 -9.92
CA ASN A 40 -19.55 0.90 -10.64
C ASN A 40 -18.92 -0.49 -10.36
N GLY A 41 -18.45 -0.70 -9.12
CA GLY A 41 -17.83 -1.97 -8.71
C GLY A 41 -16.35 -2.14 -9.10
N GLY A 42 -15.76 -1.18 -9.82
CA GLY A 42 -14.35 -1.14 -10.19
C GLY A 42 -13.58 -0.03 -9.47
N VAL A 43 -12.28 -0.22 -9.30
CA VAL A 43 -11.39 0.88 -8.90
C VAL A 43 -11.11 1.74 -10.12
N ASP A 44 -11.34 3.05 -9.99
CA ASP A 44 -10.93 4.02 -11.01
C ASP A 44 -9.40 4.14 -10.99
N LEU A 45 -8.72 3.79 -12.08
CA LEU A 45 -7.26 3.83 -12.16
C LEU A 45 -6.72 5.25 -12.37
N ASP A 46 -7.55 6.20 -12.84
CA ASP A 46 -7.12 7.59 -13.08
C ASP A 46 -6.80 8.32 -11.76
N GLN A 47 -7.23 7.77 -10.63
CA GLN A 47 -6.88 8.29 -9.31
C GLN A 47 -5.45 7.92 -8.86
N MET A 48 -4.76 7.01 -9.57
CA MET A 48 -3.45 6.49 -9.17
C MET A 48 -2.29 7.34 -9.69
N ARG A 49 -1.24 7.45 -8.89
CA ARG A 49 0.04 8.06 -9.27
C ARG A 49 1.04 6.99 -9.76
N PRO A 50 2.07 7.38 -10.53
CA PRO A 50 3.10 6.44 -11.01
C PRO A 50 3.90 5.76 -9.90
N ASP A 51 4.00 6.38 -8.73
CA ASP A 51 4.71 5.89 -7.54
C ASP A 51 3.80 5.11 -6.57
N GLU A 52 2.61 4.72 -7.01
CA GLU A 52 1.62 4.02 -6.20
C GLU A 52 1.34 2.60 -6.70
N CYS A 53 1.00 1.71 -5.78
CA CYS A 53 0.49 0.39 -6.07
C CYS A 53 -0.84 0.12 -5.34
N LEU A 54 -1.73 -0.62 -5.99
CA LEU A 54 -3.04 -1.00 -5.47
C LEU A 54 -3.01 -2.46 -5.00
N LEU A 55 -3.42 -2.71 -3.76
CA LEU A 55 -3.59 -4.05 -3.21
C LEU A 55 -5.05 -4.32 -2.85
N ALA A 56 -5.49 -5.57 -3.00
CA ALA A 56 -6.81 -5.99 -2.55
C ALA A 56 -6.93 -5.84 -1.02
N PRO A 57 -8.08 -5.38 -0.49
CA PRO A 57 -9.34 -5.08 -1.17
C PRO A 57 -9.54 -3.60 -1.61
N GLY A 58 -8.48 -2.91 -2.02
CA GLY A 58 -8.53 -1.54 -2.53
C GLY A 58 -7.65 -0.56 -1.77
N HIS A 59 -6.57 -1.03 -1.13
CA HIS A 59 -5.61 -0.19 -0.42
C HIS A 59 -4.53 0.30 -1.37
N ILE A 60 -4.36 1.62 -1.44
CA ILE A 60 -3.31 2.28 -2.22
C ILE A 60 -2.12 2.52 -1.30
N TYR A 61 -0.97 2.04 -1.76
CA TYR A 61 0.31 2.19 -1.10
C TYR A 61 1.22 3.04 -1.99
N ARG A 62 1.96 3.95 -1.37
CA ARG A 62 2.87 4.86 -2.08
C ARG A 62 4.31 4.52 -1.75
N PHE A 63 5.16 4.53 -2.76
CA PHE A 63 6.60 4.33 -2.59
C PHE A 63 7.17 5.36 -1.62
N ASN A 64 8.04 4.89 -0.72
CA ASN A 64 8.69 5.75 0.26
C ASN A 64 10.20 5.46 0.29
N GLU A 65 11.00 6.44 -0.15
CA GLU A 65 12.46 6.35 -0.19
C GLU A 65 13.11 6.49 1.20
N GLU A 66 12.44 7.18 2.13
CA GLU A 66 12.96 7.49 3.47
C GLU A 66 12.85 6.29 4.41
N LEU A 67 11.80 5.48 4.26
CA LEU A 67 11.62 4.20 4.96
C LEU A 67 12.57 3.14 4.36
N SER A 68 13.87 3.30 4.62
CA SER A 68 14.88 2.28 4.34
C SER A 68 14.77 1.14 5.37
N ASN A 69 15.29 -0.04 5.02
CA ASN A 69 15.11 -1.28 5.80
C ASN A 69 15.50 -1.19 7.28
N ASP A 70 16.34 -0.22 7.66
CA ASP A 70 16.82 -0.03 9.03
C ASP A 70 15.75 0.55 9.98
N GLU A 71 14.70 1.19 9.46
CA GLU A 71 13.60 1.75 10.27
C GLU A 71 12.41 0.78 10.42
N LEU A 72 12.48 -0.41 9.83
CA LEU A 72 11.39 -1.39 9.79
C LEU A 72 11.53 -2.52 10.85
N ALA A 73 12.46 -2.37 11.79
CA ALA A 73 12.80 -3.35 12.84
C ALA A 73 11.73 -3.46 13.95
#